data_AF-A0A7J6IKL2-F1
#
_entry.id   AF-A0A7J6IKL2-F1
#
_cell.length_a   1.000
_cell.length_b   1.000
_cell.length_c   1.000
_cell.angle_alpha   90.00
_cell.angle_beta   90.00
_cell.angle_gamma   90.00
#
_symmetry.space_group_name_H-M   'P 1'
#
loop_
_entity.id
_entity.type
_entity.pdbx_description
1 polymer ?
#
loop_
_entity_poly.entity_id
_entity_poly.type
_entity_poly.pdbx_seq_one_letter_code
_entity_poly.pdbx_strand_id
1 'polypeptide(L)'
;MGAEGGNTTSHWKEQWALWNRGDVTRRDNGSVEFTPTSGGALDWGISYAQATWKDTRSANGRRVMWGWANEDIASDYAFNTSKQLGYQGAMNLPVELFVKETAGVLNCGEQQDGSHCIESCNGYTAQTLGLRPLPDVIALLREGAAEQDIEVGELADASKSVAADLGSSYELTATLSGADLLSGPAGIVVAQSPDDAERTTILFDPAASEIRVLRDRSSLLPNFNNATFVGHFQPYEIHAKGSNTTATEDLTFHVILDNSLLEIWVNERFALTARIYPSRNDSTGLSFFAGEAAQPSGAKASWTDVKVWKGLAEAWPERPEDTSVPLVWDTAEQTNNYTWWAGY
;
A
#
# COMPACT_ATOMS: atom_id res chain seq x y z
N MET A 1 1.43 -11.28 -12.54
CA MET A 1 0.58 -12.49 -12.57
C MET A 1 -0.49 -12.32 -11.52
N GLY A 2 -1.69 -12.87 -11.74
CA GLY A 2 -2.72 -12.92 -10.72
C GLY A 2 -3.04 -14.37 -10.39
N ALA A 3 -3.43 -14.65 -9.16
CA ALA A 3 -4.08 -15.91 -8.78
C ALA A 3 -5.46 -15.60 -8.19
N GLU A 4 -6.42 -16.49 -8.40
CA GLU A 4 -7.72 -16.50 -7.71
C GLU A 4 -7.78 -17.76 -6.84
N GLY A 5 -8.10 -17.61 -5.56
CA GLY A 5 -8.00 -18.63 -4.52
C GLY A 5 -6.63 -18.63 -3.81
N GLY A 6 -6.44 -19.59 -2.90
CA GLY A 6 -5.20 -19.67 -2.11
C GLY A 6 -5.13 -18.67 -0.95
N ASN A 7 -6.29 -18.26 -0.43
CA ASN A 7 -6.41 -17.38 0.72
C ASN A 7 -5.65 -17.98 1.90
N THR A 8 -4.92 -17.13 2.61
CA THR A 8 -4.22 -17.50 3.84
C THR A 8 -4.88 -16.80 5.02
N THR A 9 -4.48 -17.15 6.24
CA THR A 9 -4.90 -16.40 7.43
C THR A 9 -4.49 -14.92 7.37
N SER A 10 -3.38 -14.62 6.69
CA SER A 10 -2.84 -13.26 6.57
C SER A 10 -3.30 -12.52 5.31
N HIS A 11 -3.81 -13.24 4.30
CA HIS A 11 -4.39 -12.67 3.09
C HIS A 11 -5.73 -13.35 2.80
N TRP A 12 -6.77 -12.80 3.40
CA TRP A 12 -8.12 -13.35 3.39
C TRP A 12 -8.89 -13.06 2.09
N LYS A 13 -8.39 -12.16 1.24
CA LYS A 13 -8.92 -11.96 -0.12
C LYS A 13 -8.53 -13.12 -1.02
N GLU A 14 -9.42 -13.47 -1.93
CA GLU A 14 -9.21 -14.57 -2.89
C GLU A 14 -8.21 -14.20 -3.97
N GLN A 15 -8.10 -12.92 -4.31
CA GLN A 15 -7.27 -12.46 -5.41
C GLN A 15 -5.87 -12.06 -4.94
N TRP A 16 -4.85 -12.74 -5.45
CA TRP A 16 -3.45 -12.42 -5.17
C TRP A 16 -2.78 -11.74 -6.35
N ALA A 17 -2.29 -10.52 -6.14
CA ALA A 17 -1.43 -9.82 -7.09
C ALA A 17 0.03 -10.29 -6.91
N LEU A 18 0.59 -11.01 -7.89
CA LEU A 18 1.89 -11.69 -7.75
C LEU A 18 2.90 -11.32 -8.84
N TRP A 19 4.18 -11.35 -8.49
CA TRP A 19 5.28 -11.31 -9.45
C TRP A 19 6.26 -12.46 -9.22
N ASN A 20 6.97 -12.83 -10.28
CA ASN A 20 8.04 -13.83 -10.22
C ASN A 20 9.23 -13.35 -11.05
N ARG A 21 10.43 -13.53 -10.50
CA ARG A 21 11.70 -13.58 -11.22
C ARG A 21 11.95 -15.04 -11.59
N GLY A 22 12.59 -15.29 -12.72
CA GLY A 22 12.94 -16.64 -13.10
C GLY A 22 13.80 -16.71 -14.34
N ASP A 23 14.35 -17.89 -14.55
CA ASP A 23 15.15 -18.21 -15.72
C ASP A 23 14.25 -18.59 -16.90
N VAL A 24 14.69 -18.21 -18.10
CA VAL A 24 13.98 -18.54 -19.34
C VAL A 24 14.84 -19.51 -20.15
N THR A 25 14.34 -20.72 -20.40
CA THR A 25 15.06 -21.73 -21.19
C THR A 25 14.24 -22.14 -22.41
N ARG A 26 14.93 -22.41 -23.52
CA ARG A 26 14.31 -22.94 -24.74
C ARG A 26 14.19 -24.45 -24.61
N ARG A 27 13.02 -25.01 -24.92
CA ARG A 27 12.81 -26.47 -24.99
C ARG A 27 13.01 -27.01 -26.40
N ASP A 28 13.33 -28.31 -26.51
CA ASP A 28 13.58 -28.99 -27.79
C ASP A 28 12.39 -28.93 -28.75
N ASN A 29 11.17 -28.91 -28.22
CA ASN A 29 9.93 -28.79 -29.00
C ASN A 29 9.65 -27.37 -29.54
N GLY A 30 10.56 -26.42 -29.33
CA GLY A 30 10.42 -25.03 -29.77
C GLY A 30 9.61 -24.13 -28.82
N SER A 31 9.09 -24.67 -27.71
CA SER A 31 8.46 -23.86 -26.65
C SER A 31 9.52 -23.23 -25.72
N VAL A 32 9.05 -22.36 -24.83
CA VAL A 32 9.87 -21.70 -23.80
C VAL A 32 9.38 -22.14 -22.42
N GLU A 33 10.33 -22.39 -21.52
CA GLU A 33 10.13 -22.61 -20.09
C GLU A 33 10.48 -21.34 -19.33
N PHE A 34 9.63 -20.96 -18.38
CA PHE A 34 9.98 -20.00 -17.34
C PHE A 34 10.03 -20.75 -16.02
N THR A 35 11.19 -20.75 -15.36
CA THR A 35 11.39 -21.40 -14.05
C THR A 35 11.51 -20.31 -12.99
N PRO A 36 10.48 -20.09 -12.14
CA PRO A 36 10.55 -19.11 -11.07
C PRO A 36 11.70 -19.40 -10.10
N THR A 37 12.49 -18.39 -9.78
CA THR A 37 13.61 -18.46 -8.81
C THR A 37 13.33 -17.63 -7.56
N SER A 38 12.49 -16.60 -7.67
CA SER A 38 11.98 -15.82 -6.55
C SER A 38 10.68 -15.13 -6.95
N GLY A 39 9.90 -14.65 -5.98
CA GLY A 39 8.65 -13.96 -6.24
C GLY A 39 8.05 -13.41 -4.96
N GLY A 40 6.98 -12.65 -5.11
CA GLY A 40 6.28 -12.00 -4.01
C GLY A 40 4.98 -11.36 -4.48
N ALA A 41 4.38 -10.56 -3.61
CA ALA A 41 3.19 -9.79 -3.95
C ALA A 41 3.56 -8.51 -4.72
N LEU A 42 2.75 -8.16 -5.72
CA LEU A 42 2.73 -6.83 -6.35
C LEU A 42 1.96 -5.82 -5.49
N ASP A 43 0.96 -6.31 -4.75
CA ASP A 43 0.17 -5.57 -3.77
C ASP A 43 -0.31 -6.59 -2.73
N TRP A 44 -0.17 -6.27 -1.44
CA TRP A 44 -0.58 -7.13 -0.32
C TRP A 44 -2.03 -6.92 0.14
N GLY A 45 -2.75 -6.00 -0.51
CA GLY A 45 -4.09 -5.57 -0.14
C GLY A 45 -5.15 -5.98 -1.16
N ILE A 46 -6.02 -5.03 -1.52
CA ILE A 46 -7.20 -5.29 -2.36
C ILE A 46 -6.94 -5.12 -3.87
N SER A 47 -5.79 -4.58 -4.27
CA SER A 47 -5.50 -4.33 -5.68
C SER A 47 -5.27 -5.62 -6.45
N TYR A 48 -5.93 -5.79 -7.58
CA TYR A 48 -5.78 -6.95 -8.45
C TYR A 48 -5.75 -6.58 -9.94
N ALA A 49 -5.59 -7.60 -10.80
CA ALA A 49 -5.61 -7.49 -12.25
C ALA A 49 -4.55 -6.54 -12.82
N GLN A 50 -3.34 -6.55 -12.21
CA GLN A 50 -2.26 -5.68 -12.63
C GLN A 50 -1.86 -5.94 -14.08
N ALA A 51 -1.89 -4.88 -14.87
CA ALA A 51 -1.44 -4.87 -16.25
C ALA A 51 -0.23 -3.96 -16.40
N THR A 52 0.70 -4.32 -17.28
CA THR A 52 1.95 -3.57 -17.45
C THR A 52 2.21 -3.22 -18.91
N TRP A 53 2.75 -2.02 -19.13
CA TRP A 53 3.10 -1.50 -20.44
C TRP A 53 4.51 -0.92 -20.43
N LYS A 54 5.16 -0.96 -21.59
CA LYS A 54 6.38 -0.18 -21.79
C LYS A 54 5.97 1.24 -22.16
N ASP A 55 6.32 2.21 -21.33
CA ASP A 55 6.28 3.61 -21.73
C ASP A 55 7.48 3.86 -22.65
N THR A 56 7.18 3.99 -23.94
CA THR A 56 8.17 4.18 -25.00
C THR A 56 8.54 5.66 -25.20
N ARG A 57 7.85 6.59 -24.53
CA ARG A 57 8.13 8.03 -24.63
C ARG A 57 9.20 8.49 -23.64
N SER A 58 9.44 7.74 -22.56
CA SER A 58 10.55 8.02 -21.67
C SER A 58 11.88 7.68 -22.36
N ALA A 59 12.88 8.56 -22.25
CA ALA A 59 14.15 8.47 -22.99
C ALA A 59 14.89 7.13 -22.79
N ASN A 60 14.71 6.48 -21.63
CA ASN A 60 15.34 5.21 -21.29
C ASN A 60 14.38 4.01 -21.39
N GLY A 61 13.10 4.25 -21.69
CA GLY A 61 12.02 3.28 -21.58
C GLY A 61 11.77 2.87 -20.12
N ARG A 62 10.55 3.04 -19.62
CA ARG A 62 10.16 2.54 -18.28
C ARG A 62 9.04 1.51 -18.40
N ARG A 63 8.94 0.60 -17.42
CA ARG A 63 7.80 -0.31 -17.30
C ARG A 63 6.80 0.32 -16.33
N VAL A 64 5.58 0.56 -16.80
CA VAL A 64 4.50 1.12 -16.00
C VAL A 64 3.47 0.03 -15.73
N MET A 65 2.98 -0.05 -14.51
CA MET A 65 1.94 -0.95 -14.04
C MET A 65 0.72 -0.15 -13.59
N TRP A 66 -0.46 -0.69 -13.88
CA TRP A 66 -1.73 -0.22 -13.33
C TRP A 66 -2.44 -1.41 -12.68
N GLY A 67 -3.04 -1.19 -11.51
CA GLY A 67 -3.88 -2.16 -10.82
C GLY A 67 -5.31 -1.64 -10.69
N TRP A 68 -6.24 -2.54 -10.37
CA TRP A 68 -7.64 -2.22 -10.09
C TRP A 68 -7.95 -2.54 -8.64
N ALA A 69 -8.42 -1.52 -7.91
CA ALA A 69 -8.86 -1.62 -6.53
C ALA A 69 -10.39 -1.69 -6.49
N ASN A 70 -10.91 -2.84 -6.09
CA ASN A 70 -12.33 -3.03 -5.80
C ASN A 70 -12.83 -2.11 -4.67
N GLU A 71 -14.15 -1.93 -4.57
CA GLU A 71 -14.73 -1.53 -3.29
C GLU A 71 -14.64 -2.69 -2.29
N ASP A 72 -14.72 -2.38 -1.00
CA ASP A 72 -14.62 -3.38 0.07
C ASP A 72 -15.90 -3.42 0.91
N ILE A 73 -17.02 -3.55 0.21
CA ILE A 73 -18.36 -3.63 0.78
C ILE A 73 -18.57 -5.04 1.33
N ALA A 74 -19.12 -5.15 2.54
CA ALA A 74 -19.50 -6.43 3.12
C ALA A 74 -20.59 -7.11 2.26
N SER A 75 -20.48 -8.44 2.09
CA SER A 75 -21.32 -9.22 1.16
C SER A 75 -22.82 -8.97 1.34
N ASP A 76 -23.27 -8.89 2.60
CA ASP A 76 -24.69 -8.72 2.96
C ASP A 76 -25.25 -7.36 2.55
N TYR A 77 -24.36 -6.38 2.30
CA TYR A 77 -24.70 -5.02 1.92
C TYR A 77 -24.27 -4.67 0.49
N ALA A 78 -23.70 -5.62 -0.26
CA ALA A 78 -23.10 -5.40 -1.57
C ALA A 78 -24.04 -4.65 -2.52
N PHE A 79 -25.25 -5.18 -2.75
CA PHE A 79 -26.20 -4.58 -3.67
C PHE A 79 -26.65 -3.18 -3.22
N ASN A 80 -27.12 -3.07 -1.98
CA ASN A 80 -27.66 -1.81 -1.47
C ASN A 80 -26.59 -0.73 -1.52
N THR A 81 -25.44 -0.97 -0.88
CA THR A 81 -24.35 0.02 -0.79
C THR A 81 -23.83 0.42 -2.15
N SER A 82 -23.58 -0.55 -3.06
CA SER A 82 -23.11 -0.23 -4.41
C SER A 82 -24.10 0.66 -5.17
N LYS A 83 -25.40 0.41 -4.99
CA LYS A 83 -26.46 1.25 -5.56
C LYS A 83 -26.46 2.67 -4.98
N GLN A 84 -26.17 2.83 -3.68
CA GLN A 84 -26.06 4.17 -3.08
C GLN A 84 -24.79 4.91 -3.51
N LEU A 85 -23.68 4.20 -3.74
CA LEU A 85 -22.47 4.79 -4.30
C LEU A 85 -22.65 5.19 -5.77
N GLY A 86 -23.34 4.38 -6.57
CA GLY A 86 -23.53 4.63 -8.00
C GLY A 86 -22.32 4.29 -8.87
N TYR A 87 -21.26 3.75 -8.28
CA TYR A 87 -20.05 3.26 -8.95
C TYR A 87 -19.43 2.10 -8.16
N GLN A 88 -18.49 1.38 -8.77
CA GLN A 88 -17.68 0.36 -8.11
C GLN A 88 -16.26 0.33 -8.70
N GLY A 89 -15.26 0.49 -7.83
CA GLY A 89 -13.85 0.31 -8.15
C GLY A 89 -13.15 1.56 -8.65
N ALA A 90 -11.82 1.55 -8.53
CA ALA A 90 -10.93 2.59 -9.00
C ALA A 90 -9.64 1.96 -9.54
N MET A 91 -8.94 2.67 -10.42
CA MET A 91 -7.57 2.30 -10.77
C MET A 91 -6.63 2.82 -9.69
N ASN A 92 -5.63 2.02 -9.32
CA ASN A 92 -4.49 2.47 -8.53
C ASN A 92 -3.72 3.58 -9.27
N LEU A 93 -2.89 4.30 -8.53
CA LEU A 93 -1.86 5.13 -9.15
C LEU A 93 -0.98 4.30 -10.10
N PRO A 94 -0.52 4.90 -11.21
CA PRO A 94 0.44 4.24 -12.07
C PRO A 94 1.76 4.06 -11.33
N VAL A 95 2.30 2.84 -11.38
CA VAL A 95 3.52 2.43 -10.66
C VAL A 95 4.63 2.09 -11.66
N GLU A 96 5.84 2.60 -11.42
CA GLU A 96 7.03 2.24 -12.18
C GLU A 96 7.60 0.94 -11.61
N LEU A 97 7.85 -0.03 -12.49
CA LEU A 97 8.50 -1.29 -12.16
C LEU A 97 9.96 -1.27 -12.60
N PHE A 98 10.86 -1.65 -11.70
CA PHE A 98 12.31 -1.67 -11.94
C PHE A 98 12.98 -2.78 -11.13
N VAL A 99 14.27 -3.01 -11.33
CA VAL A 99 15.06 -3.90 -10.46
C VAL A 99 15.57 -3.05 -9.30
N LYS A 100 15.10 -3.31 -8.08
CA LYS A 100 15.57 -2.63 -6.88
C LYS A 100 16.80 -3.37 -6.37
N GLU A 101 17.89 -2.65 -6.17
CA GLU A 101 19.12 -3.17 -5.58
C GLU A 101 19.41 -2.49 -4.25
N THR A 102 19.72 -3.30 -3.24
CA THR A 102 20.23 -2.83 -1.95
C THR A 102 21.58 -3.50 -1.70
N ALA A 103 22.65 -2.71 -1.64
CA ALA A 103 24.00 -3.21 -1.42
C ALA A 103 24.32 -3.33 0.08
N GLY A 104 25.25 -4.23 0.41
CA GLY A 104 25.77 -4.38 1.76
C GLY A 104 24.83 -5.10 2.73
N VAL A 105 23.86 -5.85 2.21
CA VAL A 105 22.88 -6.60 3.00
C VAL A 105 23.55 -7.82 3.63
N LEU A 106 23.43 -7.95 4.95
CA LEU A 106 24.05 -9.00 5.75
C LEU A 106 23.14 -10.20 5.97
N ASN A 107 21.83 -9.95 6.11
CA ASN A 107 20.80 -10.96 6.34
C ASN A 107 20.02 -11.30 5.06
N CYS A 108 20.67 -11.22 3.89
CA CYS A 108 20.00 -11.43 2.61
C CYS A 108 19.51 -12.88 2.50
N GLY A 109 18.24 -13.06 2.12
CA GLY A 109 17.61 -14.36 1.94
C GLY A 109 16.86 -14.86 3.17
N GLU A 110 16.93 -14.14 4.30
CA GLU A 110 15.99 -14.33 5.41
C GLU A 110 14.60 -13.79 5.04
N GLN A 111 14.55 -12.72 4.23
CA GLN A 111 13.30 -12.07 3.86
C GLN A 111 12.47 -12.96 2.92
N GLN A 112 11.20 -13.19 3.25
CA GLN A 112 10.25 -13.91 2.40
C GLN A 112 9.64 -13.03 1.29
N ASP A 113 10.34 -11.97 0.86
CA ASP A 113 9.85 -10.94 -0.07
C ASP A 113 10.41 -11.04 -1.49
N GLY A 114 11.01 -12.19 -1.83
CA GLY A 114 11.46 -12.49 -3.19
C GLY A 114 12.82 -11.92 -3.57
N SER A 115 13.60 -11.46 -2.59
CA SER A 115 14.97 -10.98 -2.78
C SER A 115 15.91 -12.07 -3.32
N HIS A 116 16.63 -11.77 -4.40
CA HIS A 116 17.74 -12.57 -4.92
C HIS A 116 19.07 -11.99 -4.44
N CYS A 117 19.90 -12.80 -3.80
CA CYS A 117 21.12 -12.35 -3.15
C CYS A 117 22.34 -12.59 -4.04
N ILE A 118 23.04 -11.52 -4.40
CA ILE A 118 24.29 -11.56 -5.16
C ILE A 118 25.44 -11.29 -4.20
N GLU A 119 26.37 -12.22 -4.08
CA GLU A 119 27.54 -12.08 -3.21
C GLU A 119 28.40 -10.85 -3.61
N SER A 120 28.88 -10.12 -2.60
CA SER A 120 29.71 -8.93 -2.76
C SER A 120 30.78 -8.87 -1.65
N CYS A 121 31.76 -7.96 -1.74
CA CYS A 121 32.86 -7.91 -0.78
C CYS A 121 32.42 -7.64 0.68
N ASN A 122 31.26 -7.01 0.89
CA ASN A 122 30.75 -6.62 2.20
C ASN A 122 29.31 -7.15 2.39
N GLY A 123 29.11 -8.46 2.27
CA GLY A 123 27.78 -9.09 2.33
C GLY A 123 27.18 -9.28 0.94
N TYR A 124 25.90 -8.98 0.77
CA TYR A 124 25.17 -9.21 -0.48
C TYR A 124 24.65 -7.91 -1.09
N THR A 125 24.49 -7.91 -2.42
CA THR A 125 23.55 -7.03 -3.10
C THR A 125 22.23 -7.80 -3.23
N ALA A 126 21.22 -7.38 -2.47
CA ALA A 126 19.87 -7.89 -2.61
C ALA A 126 19.20 -7.26 -3.83
N GLN A 127 18.69 -8.08 -4.74
CA GLN A 127 17.91 -7.66 -5.90
C GLN A 127 16.47 -8.15 -5.78
N THR A 128 15.49 -7.24 -5.86
CA THR A 128 14.06 -7.60 -5.88
C THR A 128 13.30 -6.75 -6.89
N LEU A 129 11.99 -6.97 -7.03
CA LEU A 129 11.13 -6.09 -7.81
C LEU A 129 10.97 -4.75 -7.08
N GLY A 130 11.44 -3.69 -7.73
CA GLY A 130 11.18 -2.32 -7.34
C GLY A 130 9.84 -1.84 -7.86
N LEU A 131 9.09 -1.14 -7.01
CA LEU A 131 7.79 -0.57 -7.30
C LEU A 131 7.62 0.78 -6.58
N ARG A 132 7.33 1.83 -7.35
CA ARG A 132 7.09 3.18 -6.81
C ARG A 132 6.01 3.90 -7.63
N PRO A 133 5.20 4.78 -7.03
CA PRO A 133 4.32 5.67 -7.80
C PRO A 133 5.13 6.43 -8.86
N LEU A 134 4.54 6.66 -10.03
CA LEU A 134 5.20 7.38 -11.12
C LEU A 134 5.61 8.78 -10.66
N PRO A 135 6.91 9.12 -10.61
CA PRO A 135 7.36 10.39 -10.03
C PRO A 135 6.82 11.63 -10.74
N ASP A 136 6.62 11.54 -12.06
CA ASP A 136 6.02 12.60 -12.88
C ASP A 136 4.52 12.75 -12.64
N VAL A 137 3.79 11.66 -12.38
CA VAL A 137 2.38 11.71 -11.99
C VAL A 137 2.22 12.30 -10.59
N ILE A 138 3.06 11.90 -9.65
CA ILE A 138 3.10 12.50 -8.30
C ILE A 138 3.40 14.00 -8.39
N ALA A 139 4.37 14.41 -9.21
CA ALA A 139 4.67 15.83 -9.40
C ALA A 139 3.45 16.62 -9.93
N LEU A 140 2.69 16.06 -10.87
CA LEU A 140 1.45 16.67 -11.37
C LEU A 140 0.37 16.75 -10.28
N LEU A 141 0.19 15.69 -9.48
CA LEU A 141 -0.79 15.68 -8.38
C LEU A 141 -0.45 16.71 -7.29
N ARG A 142 0.83 17.03 -7.11
CA ARG A 142 1.27 18.08 -6.17
C ARG A 142 1.04 19.51 -6.68
N GLU A 143 0.66 19.70 -7.95
CA GLU A 143 0.42 21.04 -8.49
C GLU A 143 -0.74 21.73 -7.74
N GLY A 144 -0.42 22.81 -7.03
CA GLY A 144 -1.39 23.54 -6.21
C GLY A 144 -1.63 22.97 -4.80
N ALA A 145 -1.04 21.81 -4.48
CA ALA A 145 -1.13 21.22 -3.15
C ALA A 145 -0.32 22.03 -2.13
N ALA A 146 -0.83 22.10 -0.90
CA ALA A 146 -0.12 22.72 0.21
C ALA A 146 0.90 21.74 0.80
N GLU A 147 2.19 21.98 0.56
CA GLU A 147 3.30 21.23 1.17
C GLU A 147 3.52 21.67 2.62
N GLN A 148 3.65 20.69 3.52
CA GLN A 148 3.93 20.90 4.93
C GLN A 148 4.99 19.92 5.42
N ASP A 149 6.10 20.43 5.97
CA ASP A 149 7.02 19.65 6.78
C ASP A 149 6.48 19.53 8.21
N ILE A 150 6.44 18.31 8.73
CA ILE A 150 5.90 18.01 10.05
C ILE A 150 7.01 17.46 10.95
N GLU A 151 7.22 18.07 12.10
CA GLU A 151 8.14 17.54 13.10
C GLU A 151 7.43 16.55 14.02
N VAL A 152 7.72 15.25 13.84
CA VAL A 152 7.22 14.19 14.73
C VAL A 152 8.21 13.96 15.88
N GLY A 153 9.46 13.60 15.56
CA GLY A 153 10.53 13.33 16.53
C GLY A 153 10.52 11.89 17.06
N GLU A 154 11.18 11.68 18.21
CA GLU A 154 11.16 10.40 18.94
C GLU A 154 9.85 10.26 19.73
N LEU A 155 9.22 9.10 19.61
CA LEU A 155 8.11 8.64 20.44
C LEU A 155 8.56 7.42 21.23
N ALA A 156 8.13 7.31 22.49
CA ALA A 156 8.40 6.15 23.33
C ALA A 156 7.12 5.78 24.10
N ASP A 157 6.54 4.61 23.79
CA ASP A 157 5.22 4.17 24.30
C ASP A 157 4.18 5.31 24.29
N ALA A 158 4.11 6.04 23.17
CA ALA A 158 3.36 7.29 23.05
C ALA A 158 2.76 7.45 21.65
N SER A 159 1.75 8.32 21.56
CA SER A 159 1.21 8.80 20.29
C SER A 159 1.29 10.32 20.22
N LYS A 160 1.40 10.85 18.99
CA LYS A 160 1.44 12.28 18.72
C LYS A 160 0.51 12.58 17.55
N SER A 161 -0.54 13.35 17.82
CA SER A 161 -1.34 13.98 16.77
C SER A 161 -0.57 15.16 16.19
N VAL A 162 -0.45 15.19 14.87
CA VAL A 162 0.36 16.18 14.16
C VAL A 162 -0.43 17.01 13.17
N ALA A 163 -1.61 16.55 12.76
CA ALA A 163 -2.57 17.35 12.04
C ALA A 163 -4.00 16.98 12.47
N ALA A 164 -4.82 17.98 12.75
CA ALA A 164 -6.23 17.79 13.10
C ALA A 164 -7.13 17.61 11.86
N ASP A 165 -6.71 18.14 10.71
CA ASP A 165 -7.46 18.08 9.45
C ASP A 165 -6.52 18.13 8.24
N LEU A 166 -6.35 16.99 7.57
CA LEU A 166 -5.73 16.88 6.25
C LEU A 166 -6.73 16.72 5.11
N GLY A 167 -8.03 16.72 5.40
CA GLY A 167 -9.07 16.30 4.47
C GLY A 167 -8.95 14.81 4.13
N SER A 168 -9.54 14.43 2.99
CA SER A 168 -9.57 13.05 2.49
C SER A 168 -8.68 12.82 1.28
N SER A 169 -7.96 13.83 0.78
CA SER A 169 -7.07 13.72 -0.39
C SER A 169 -5.71 14.36 -0.11
N TYR A 170 -4.69 13.53 0.10
CA TYR A 170 -3.32 13.98 0.35
C TYR A 170 -2.28 12.89 0.06
N GLU A 171 -1.04 13.35 -0.15
CA GLU A 171 0.15 12.53 -0.11
C GLU A 171 0.89 12.72 1.22
N LEU A 172 1.47 11.65 1.75
CA LEU A 172 2.31 11.62 2.94
C LEU A 172 3.59 10.82 2.64
N THR A 173 4.75 11.42 2.91
CA THR A 173 6.01 10.66 3.05
C THR A 173 6.47 10.71 4.50
N ALA A 174 7.03 9.63 5.01
CA ALA A 174 7.60 9.58 6.36
C ALA A 174 8.66 8.49 6.48
N THR A 175 9.75 8.75 7.18
CA THR A 175 10.81 7.76 7.42
C THR A 175 10.83 7.38 8.90
N LEU A 176 10.70 6.09 9.18
CA LEU A 176 10.88 5.49 10.49
C LEU A 176 12.31 4.94 10.60
N SER A 177 13.05 5.41 11.60
CA SER A 177 14.44 5.01 11.84
C SER A 177 14.58 3.51 12.14
N GLY A 178 15.49 2.86 11.42
CA GLY A 178 15.90 1.47 11.60
C GLY A 178 16.39 1.16 13.01
N ALA A 179 17.02 2.14 13.66
CA ALA A 179 17.58 1.98 15.01
C ALA A 179 16.53 1.70 16.09
N ASP A 180 15.28 2.12 15.87
CA ASP A 180 14.19 1.96 16.83
C ASP A 180 13.24 0.82 16.47
N LEU A 181 13.27 0.30 15.23
CA LEU A 181 12.29 -0.68 14.72
C LEU A 181 12.16 -1.92 15.59
N LEU A 182 13.26 -2.41 16.16
CA LEU A 182 13.28 -3.66 16.93
C LEU A 182 12.80 -3.48 18.38
N SER A 183 12.52 -2.25 18.81
CA SER A 183 12.06 -1.95 20.17
C SER A 183 10.58 -2.26 20.40
N GLY A 184 9.77 -2.28 19.34
CA GLY A 184 8.36 -2.65 19.41
C GLY A 184 7.54 -2.10 18.24
N PRO A 185 6.21 -2.32 18.25
CA PRO A 185 5.33 -1.91 17.16
C PRO A 185 5.22 -0.38 17.08
N ALA A 186 5.22 0.16 15.86
CA ALA A 186 5.11 1.61 15.62
C ALA A 186 4.41 1.87 14.28
N GLY A 187 3.88 3.09 14.08
CA GLY A 187 3.15 3.36 12.85
C GLY A 187 2.50 4.72 12.73
N ILE A 188 1.61 4.79 11.74
CA ILE A 188 0.90 5.97 11.27
C ILE A 188 -0.61 5.72 11.43
N VAL A 189 -1.34 6.72 11.92
CA VAL A 189 -2.80 6.68 12.02
C VAL A 189 -3.35 7.76 11.08
N VAL A 190 -4.20 7.34 10.13
CA VAL A 190 -4.82 8.22 9.14
C VAL A 190 -6.34 8.24 9.30
N ALA A 191 -6.98 9.28 8.77
CA ALA A 191 -8.42 9.48 8.84
C ALA A 191 -8.97 9.37 10.28
N GLN A 192 -8.22 9.95 11.23
CA GLN A 192 -8.54 9.88 12.64
C GLN A 192 -9.55 10.97 13.03
N SER A 193 -10.66 10.60 13.68
CA SER A 193 -11.57 11.57 14.28
C SER A 193 -11.00 12.14 15.60
N PRO A 194 -11.40 13.35 16.03
CA PRO A 194 -10.86 13.97 17.25
C PRO A 194 -11.04 13.15 18.54
N ASP A 195 -12.07 12.30 18.56
CA ASP A 195 -12.41 11.40 19.68
C ASP A 195 -11.92 9.96 19.47
N ASP A 196 -11.12 9.70 18.42
CA ASP A 196 -10.59 8.38 18.06
C ASP A 196 -11.67 7.31 17.75
N ALA A 197 -12.92 7.75 17.50
CA ALA A 197 -14.04 6.88 17.15
C ALA A 197 -13.85 6.23 15.76
N GLU A 198 -13.31 6.97 14.80
CA GLU A 198 -12.88 6.46 13.50
C GLU A 198 -11.38 6.69 13.31
N ARG A 199 -10.67 5.68 12.80
CA ARG A 199 -9.26 5.75 12.43
C ARG A 199 -8.85 4.54 11.60
N THR A 200 -7.82 4.70 10.78
CA THR A 200 -7.12 3.58 10.13
C THR A 200 -5.67 3.56 10.58
N THR A 201 -5.15 2.39 10.97
CA THR A 201 -3.77 2.28 11.48
C THR A 201 -2.89 1.53 10.50
N ILE A 202 -1.83 2.17 10.03
CA ILE A 202 -0.72 1.55 9.29
C ILE A 202 0.35 1.23 10.31
N LEU A 203 0.55 -0.06 10.60
CA LEU A 203 1.40 -0.56 11.66
C LEU A 203 2.56 -1.37 11.07
N PHE A 204 3.77 -1.17 11.58
CA PHE A 204 4.86 -2.13 11.44
C PHE A 204 5.03 -2.91 12.74
N ASP A 205 4.97 -4.25 12.64
CA ASP A 205 5.18 -5.20 13.74
C ASP A 205 6.51 -5.94 13.50
N PRO A 206 7.60 -5.55 14.20
CA PRO A 206 8.92 -6.15 14.02
C PRO A 206 8.97 -7.62 14.44
N ALA A 207 8.16 -8.03 15.42
CA ALA A 207 8.16 -9.40 15.93
C ALA A 207 7.54 -10.37 14.91
N ALA A 208 6.55 -9.91 14.16
CA ALA A 208 5.92 -10.67 13.09
C ALA A 208 6.59 -10.47 11.72
N SER A 209 7.45 -9.45 11.55
CA SER A 209 7.93 -8.98 10.24
C SER A 209 6.77 -8.66 9.30
N GLU A 210 5.84 -7.84 9.79
CA GLU A 210 4.61 -7.51 9.07
C GLU A 210 4.33 -6.01 9.05
N ILE A 211 3.89 -5.51 7.90
CA ILE A 211 3.15 -4.26 7.78
C ILE A 211 1.66 -4.61 7.73
N ARG A 212 0.87 -4.00 8.63
CA ARG A 212 -0.56 -4.24 8.76
C ARG A 212 -1.35 -2.95 8.56
N VAL A 213 -2.50 -3.04 7.90
CA VAL A 213 -3.49 -1.96 7.86
C VAL A 213 -4.70 -2.42 8.68
N LEU A 214 -4.77 -1.94 9.92
CA LEU A 214 -5.88 -2.21 10.85
C LEU A 214 -7.04 -1.29 10.49
N ARG A 215 -8.19 -1.91 10.21
CA ARG A 215 -9.40 -1.22 9.73
C ARG A 215 -10.63 -1.45 10.60
N ASP A 216 -10.47 -2.10 11.74
CA ASP A 216 -11.52 -2.39 12.72
C ASP A 216 -12.26 -1.13 13.19
N ARG A 217 -11.62 0.03 13.07
CA ARG A 217 -12.19 1.35 13.36
C ARG A 217 -12.17 2.32 12.18
N SER A 218 -11.96 1.86 10.94
CA SER A 218 -11.92 2.77 9.77
C SER A 218 -13.26 3.44 9.47
N SER A 219 -14.37 2.88 9.95
CA SER A 219 -15.73 3.39 9.73
C SER A 219 -16.67 3.01 10.85
N LEU A 220 -17.63 3.87 11.18
CA LEU A 220 -18.79 3.54 11.99
C LEU A 220 -19.91 2.86 11.19
N LEU A 221 -19.80 2.82 9.85
CA LEU A 221 -20.80 2.20 9.00
C LEU A 221 -20.61 0.68 8.96
N PRO A 222 -21.69 -0.12 9.12
CA PRO A 222 -21.59 -1.58 9.24
C PRO A 222 -21.46 -2.31 7.89
N ASN A 223 -21.57 -1.58 6.78
CA ASN A 223 -21.69 -2.13 5.44
C ASN A 223 -20.35 -2.32 4.72
N PHE A 224 -19.23 -1.95 5.34
CA PHE A 224 -17.89 -2.15 4.78
C PHE A 224 -17.13 -3.21 5.58
N ASN A 225 -16.26 -3.94 4.89
CA ASN A 225 -15.37 -4.89 5.54
C ASN A 225 -14.29 -4.13 6.32
N ASN A 226 -13.98 -4.62 7.52
CA ASN A 226 -13.02 -4.02 8.45
C ASN A 226 -11.83 -4.95 8.75
N ALA A 227 -11.71 -6.07 8.05
CA ALA A 227 -10.63 -7.02 8.23
C ALA A 227 -9.27 -6.37 7.92
N THR A 228 -8.28 -6.70 8.75
CA THR A 228 -6.91 -6.25 8.60
C THR A 228 -6.28 -6.78 7.32
N PHE A 229 -5.58 -5.92 6.58
CA PHE A 229 -4.64 -6.37 5.54
C PHE A 229 -3.26 -6.56 6.16
N VAL A 230 -2.57 -7.63 5.76
CA VAL A 230 -1.25 -8.00 6.30
C VAL A 230 -0.32 -8.29 5.14
N GLY A 231 0.84 -7.64 5.13
CA GLY A 231 1.92 -7.94 4.21
C GLY A 231 3.22 -8.22 4.95
N HIS A 232 3.96 -9.23 4.49
CA HIS A 232 5.27 -9.53 5.06
C HIS A 232 6.27 -8.43 4.68
N PHE A 233 7.00 -7.92 5.67
CA PHE A 233 8.11 -7.00 5.49
C PHE A 233 9.15 -7.23 6.58
N GLN A 234 10.34 -7.67 6.18
CA GLN A 234 11.48 -7.78 7.08
C GLN A 234 12.55 -6.78 6.62
N PRO A 235 12.98 -5.83 7.48
CA PRO A 235 14.03 -4.88 7.14
C PRO A 235 15.36 -5.59 6.84
N TYR A 236 16.16 -5.02 5.95
CA TYR A 236 17.53 -5.49 5.77
C TYR A 236 18.41 -5.05 6.94
N GLU A 237 19.33 -5.92 7.34
CA GLU A 237 20.49 -5.55 8.15
C GLU A 237 21.62 -5.22 7.17
N ILE A 238 22.08 -3.97 7.18
CA ILE A 238 23.05 -3.46 6.21
C ILE A 238 24.35 -3.04 6.88
N HIS A 239 25.46 -3.13 6.15
CA HIS A 239 26.70 -2.47 6.57
C HIS A 239 26.50 -0.96 6.63
N ALA A 240 26.68 -0.38 7.82
CA ALA A 240 26.57 1.06 8.01
C ALA A 240 27.64 1.78 7.17
N LYS A 241 27.21 2.80 6.42
CA LYS A 241 28.07 3.53 5.49
C LYS A 241 29.28 4.15 6.21
N GLY A 242 30.49 3.74 5.82
CA GLY A 242 31.73 4.25 6.41
C GLY A 242 32.04 3.72 7.81
N SER A 243 31.35 2.67 8.26
CA SER A 243 31.55 2.00 9.54
C SER A 243 31.67 0.48 9.34
N ASN A 244 32.29 -0.20 10.31
CA ASN A 244 32.30 -1.67 10.39
C ASN A 244 31.10 -2.22 11.20
N THR A 245 30.11 -1.37 11.49
CA THR A 245 28.90 -1.76 12.24
C THR A 245 27.77 -2.13 11.31
N THR A 246 26.83 -2.90 11.85
CA THR A 246 25.54 -3.20 11.21
C THR A 246 24.53 -2.12 11.59
N ALA A 247 23.63 -1.79 10.67
CA ALA A 247 22.45 -0.98 10.91
C ALA A 247 21.23 -1.64 10.27
N THR A 248 20.09 -1.58 10.95
CA THR A 248 18.80 -1.96 10.37
C THR A 248 18.35 -0.90 9.36
N GLU A 249 17.77 -1.33 8.25
CA GLU A 249 17.21 -0.49 7.19
C GLU A 249 16.08 0.41 7.72
N ASP A 250 16.14 1.71 7.43
CA ASP A 250 15.04 2.64 7.70
C ASP A 250 13.80 2.26 6.87
N LEU A 251 12.59 2.51 7.40
CA LEU A 251 11.34 2.32 6.65
C LEU A 251 10.85 3.67 6.13
N THR A 252 11.02 3.91 4.84
CA THR A 252 10.47 5.05 4.14
C THR A 252 9.09 4.70 3.59
N PHE A 253 8.07 5.25 4.23
CA PHE A 253 6.68 5.18 3.81
C PHE A 253 6.37 6.28 2.78
N HIS A 254 5.66 5.89 1.73
CA HIS A 254 4.98 6.80 0.81
C HIS A 254 3.52 6.37 0.78
N VAL A 255 2.64 7.23 1.27
CA VAL A 255 1.22 6.96 1.47
C VAL A 255 0.41 7.97 0.66
N ILE A 256 -0.57 7.48 -0.08
CA ILE A 256 -1.55 8.31 -0.76
C ILE A 256 -2.92 7.94 -0.20
N LEU A 257 -3.62 8.93 0.34
CA LEU A 257 -5.03 8.80 0.64
C LEU A 257 -5.81 9.62 -0.39
N ASP A 258 -6.65 8.96 -1.18
CA ASP A 258 -7.58 9.60 -2.10
C ASP A 258 -9.01 9.11 -1.80
N ASN A 259 -9.70 9.89 -0.97
CA ASN A 259 -11.00 9.60 -0.40
C ASN A 259 -11.03 8.26 0.32
N SER A 260 -11.54 7.21 -0.35
CA SER A 260 -11.60 5.87 0.23
C SER A 260 -10.42 4.99 -0.15
N LEU A 261 -9.59 5.38 -1.13
CA LEU A 261 -8.46 4.60 -1.59
C LEU A 261 -7.20 4.99 -0.80
N LEU A 262 -6.62 4.02 -0.09
CA LEU A 262 -5.38 4.16 0.65
C LEU A 262 -4.30 3.31 0.00
N GLU A 263 -3.32 3.92 -0.64
CA GLU A 263 -2.21 3.24 -1.29
C GLU A 263 -0.91 3.50 -0.51
N ILE A 264 -0.17 2.43 -0.19
CA ILE A 264 1.00 2.49 0.68
C ILE A 264 2.17 1.79 -0.02
N TRP A 265 3.31 2.48 -0.11
CA TRP A 265 4.59 1.91 -0.54
C TRP A 265 5.62 2.04 0.58
N VAL A 266 6.44 1.01 0.76
CA VAL A 266 7.56 1.02 1.72
C VAL A 266 8.84 0.56 1.03
N ASN A 267 9.89 1.38 1.14
CA ASN A 267 11.23 1.15 0.59
C ASN A 267 11.27 0.80 -0.91
N GLU A 268 10.22 1.19 -1.64
CA GLU A 268 10.00 0.85 -3.05
C GLU A 268 10.05 -0.67 -3.34
N ARG A 269 9.83 -1.53 -2.34
CA ARG A 269 9.84 -3.01 -2.46
C ARG A 269 8.62 -3.68 -1.83
N PHE A 270 7.69 -2.86 -1.35
CA PHE A 270 6.45 -3.27 -0.72
C PHE A 270 5.35 -2.33 -1.17
N ALA A 271 4.18 -2.88 -1.51
CA ALA A 271 2.96 -2.13 -1.77
C ALA A 271 1.75 -2.80 -1.12
N LEU A 272 0.82 -2.00 -0.62
CA LEU A 272 -0.45 -2.46 -0.07
C LEU A 272 -1.52 -1.41 -0.33
N THR A 273 -2.57 -1.81 -1.04
CA THR A 273 -3.75 -0.98 -1.29
C THR A 273 -4.90 -1.40 -0.37
N ALA A 274 -5.54 -0.45 0.30
CA ALA A 274 -6.72 -0.68 1.12
C ALA A 274 -7.86 0.26 0.72
N ARG A 275 -9.08 -0.13 1.09
CA ARG A 275 -10.24 0.77 1.12
C ARG A 275 -10.58 1.15 2.55
N ILE A 276 -10.86 2.43 2.79
CA ILE A 276 -11.35 2.96 4.07
C ILE A 276 -12.58 3.85 3.81
N TYR A 277 -13.60 3.81 4.68
CA TYR A 277 -14.82 4.59 4.48
C TYR A 277 -15.23 5.34 5.75
N PRO A 278 -14.41 6.27 6.27
CA PRO A 278 -14.80 7.08 7.41
C PRO A 278 -16.13 7.78 7.11
N SER A 279 -17.04 7.70 8.07
CA SER A 279 -18.40 8.20 7.93
C SER A 279 -18.56 9.62 8.43
N ARG A 280 -17.65 10.09 9.27
CA ARG A 280 -17.67 11.44 9.81
C ARG A 280 -16.78 12.35 8.97
N ASN A 281 -17.28 13.56 8.73
CA ASN A 281 -16.54 14.59 7.99
C ASN A 281 -15.28 15.09 8.74
N ASP A 282 -15.18 14.84 10.05
CA ASP A 282 -14.04 15.22 10.88
C ASP A 282 -13.01 14.09 11.07
N SER A 283 -13.19 12.93 10.43
CA SER A 283 -12.24 11.82 10.41
C SER A 283 -11.09 12.07 9.42
N THR A 284 -10.31 13.12 9.68
CA THR A 284 -9.29 13.66 8.76
C THR A 284 -7.93 13.90 9.42
N GLY A 285 -7.78 13.50 10.68
CA GLY A 285 -6.54 13.67 11.43
C GLY A 285 -5.42 12.71 11.02
N LEU A 286 -4.19 13.13 11.34
CA LEU A 286 -2.95 12.36 11.19
C LEU A 286 -2.22 12.30 12.54
N SER A 287 -1.85 11.08 12.93
CA SER A 287 -1.05 10.82 14.12
C SER A 287 0.05 9.79 13.85
N PHE A 288 1.07 9.79 14.69
CA PHE A 288 2.14 8.80 14.73
C PHE A 288 2.19 8.15 16.12
N PHE A 289 2.68 6.93 16.22
CA PHE A 289 2.82 6.24 17.50
C PHE A 289 4.01 5.29 17.57
N ALA A 290 4.43 4.99 18.79
CA ALA A 290 5.28 3.88 19.18
C ALA A 290 4.63 3.18 20.37
N GLY A 291 4.40 1.88 20.27
CA GLY A 291 3.76 1.08 21.33
C GLY A 291 2.38 1.61 21.76
N GLU A 292 1.99 1.27 22.98
CA GLU A 292 0.76 1.73 23.60
C GLU A 292 1.05 2.41 24.93
N ALA A 293 0.67 3.67 25.08
CA ALA A 293 0.87 4.41 26.33
C ALA A 293 0.16 3.77 27.53
N ALA A 294 -0.95 3.07 27.29
CA ALA A 294 -1.70 2.36 28.32
C ALA A 294 -1.02 1.05 28.74
N GLN A 295 -0.14 0.47 27.90
CA GLN A 295 0.61 -0.76 28.17
C GLN A 295 2.06 -0.60 27.68
N PRO A 296 2.88 0.19 28.39
CA PRO A 296 4.25 0.46 27.96
C PRO A 296 5.07 -0.82 27.83
N SER A 297 5.76 -0.97 26.71
CA SER A 297 6.59 -2.12 26.37
C SER A 297 8.06 -1.76 26.13
N GLY A 298 8.39 -0.46 26.18
CA GLY A 298 9.69 0.07 25.78
C GLY A 298 9.79 0.35 24.28
N ALA A 299 8.66 0.36 23.56
CA ALA A 299 8.64 0.62 22.13
C ALA A 299 9.02 2.07 21.84
N LYS A 300 9.87 2.27 20.84
CA LYS A 300 10.37 3.55 20.38
C LYS A 300 10.18 3.69 18.88
N ALA A 301 10.04 4.94 18.44
CA ALA A 301 10.00 5.28 17.03
C ALA A 301 10.50 6.70 16.81
N SER A 302 11.62 6.85 16.10
CA SER A 302 12.07 8.14 15.59
C SER A 302 11.62 8.35 14.16
N TRP A 303 10.83 9.40 13.94
CA TRP A 303 10.28 9.75 12.64
C TRP A 303 10.94 11.00 12.06
N THR A 304 11.44 10.90 10.83
CA THR A 304 12.03 11.99 10.05
C THR A 304 11.37 12.11 8.68
N ASP A 305 11.70 13.18 7.95
CA ASP A 305 11.25 13.41 6.57
C ASP A 305 9.73 13.30 6.39
N VAL A 306 9.00 13.73 7.43
CA VAL A 306 7.54 13.70 7.42
C VAL A 306 7.04 14.91 6.65
N LYS A 307 6.51 14.66 5.46
CA LYS A 307 5.99 15.67 4.54
C LYS A 307 4.59 15.32 4.10
N VAL A 308 3.72 16.31 4.04
CA VAL A 308 2.36 16.16 3.56
C VAL A 308 2.10 17.15 2.41
N TRP A 309 1.45 16.68 1.35
CA TRP A 309 0.87 17.52 0.31
C TRP A 309 -0.65 17.39 0.36
N LYS A 310 -1.32 18.41 0.94
CA LYS A 310 -2.79 18.46 1.08
C LYS A 310 -3.44 19.13 -0.13
N GLY A 311 -4.54 18.58 -0.60
CA GLY A 311 -5.32 19.17 -1.71
C GLY A 311 -4.67 18.88 -3.06
N LEU A 312 -4.48 17.60 -3.35
CA LEU A 312 -3.92 17.14 -4.62
C LEU A 312 -4.77 17.60 -5.82
N ALA A 313 -4.13 17.74 -6.97
CA ALA A 313 -4.78 18.18 -8.20
C ALA A 313 -5.86 17.18 -8.68
N GLU A 314 -6.89 17.71 -9.33
CA GLU A 314 -7.97 16.89 -9.90
C GLU A 314 -7.48 16.11 -11.13
N ALA A 315 -7.61 14.78 -11.08
CA ALA A 315 -7.30 13.92 -12.22
C ALA A 315 -8.30 14.07 -13.40
N TRP A 316 -9.48 14.63 -13.13
CA TRP A 316 -10.57 14.80 -14.10
C TRP A 316 -11.14 16.23 -14.07
N PRO A 317 -10.34 17.26 -14.39
CA PRO A 317 -10.71 18.67 -14.17
C PRO A 317 -11.89 19.16 -15.02
N GLU A 318 -12.25 18.41 -16.07
CA GLU A 318 -13.39 18.72 -16.94
C GLU A 318 -14.68 18.01 -16.51
N ARG A 319 -14.63 17.11 -15.52
CA ARG A 319 -15.80 16.41 -15.00
C ARG A 319 -16.42 17.21 -13.84
N PRO A 320 -17.75 17.35 -13.78
CA PRO A 320 -18.40 17.83 -12.56
C PRO A 320 -18.19 16.84 -11.41
N GLU A 321 -18.38 17.31 -10.17
CA GLU A 321 -18.26 16.49 -8.96
C GLU A 321 -19.17 15.25 -9.00
N ASP A 322 -20.40 15.41 -9.47
CA ASP A 322 -21.35 14.31 -9.70
C ASP A 322 -21.52 14.07 -11.20
N THR A 323 -21.00 12.92 -11.66
CA THR A 323 -21.16 12.42 -13.04
C THR A 323 -22.17 11.27 -13.14
N SER A 324 -22.98 11.06 -12.10
CA SER A 324 -23.96 9.99 -12.06
C SER A 324 -24.98 10.11 -13.18
N VAL A 325 -25.38 8.95 -13.69
CA VAL A 325 -26.55 8.76 -14.54
C VAL A 325 -27.47 7.75 -13.87
N PRO A 326 -28.79 7.78 -14.14
CA PRO A 326 -29.72 6.86 -13.47
C PRO A 326 -29.30 5.40 -13.65
N LEU A 327 -29.17 4.69 -12.52
CA LEU A 327 -28.99 3.24 -12.52
C LEU A 327 -30.26 2.57 -13.09
N VAL A 328 -30.06 1.51 -13.87
CA VAL A 328 -31.14 0.78 -14.54
C VAL A 328 -31.21 -0.66 -14.03
N TRP A 329 -32.34 -1.32 -14.27
CA TRP A 329 -32.55 -2.71 -13.92
C TRP A 329 -32.93 -3.49 -15.17
N ASP A 330 -32.19 -4.53 -15.49
CA ASP A 330 -32.49 -5.41 -16.61
C ASP A 330 -33.53 -6.45 -16.22
N THR A 331 -34.48 -6.68 -17.11
CA THR A 331 -35.52 -7.69 -16.93
C THR A 331 -34.95 -9.10 -16.94
N ALA A 332 -35.66 -10.04 -16.31
CA ALA A 332 -35.30 -11.45 -16.35
C ALA A 332 -35.20 -12.01 -17.79
N GLU A 333 -35.93 -11.48 -18.76
CA GLU A 333 -35.81 -11.90 -20.16
C GLU A 333 -34.44 -11.49 -20.75
N GLN A 334 -34.00 -10.26 -20.49
CA GLN A 334 -32.71 -9.75 -20.97
C GLN A 334 -31.52 -10.50 -20.38
N THR A 335 -31.62 -10.93 -19.11
CA THR A 335 -30.53 -11.57 -18.38
C THR A 335 -30.56 -13.10 -18.44
N ASN A 336 -31.49 -13.68 -19.20
CA ASN A 336 -31.80 -15.12 -19.18
C ASN A 336 -32.01 -15.64 -17.74
N ASN A 337 -32.96 -15.02 -17.04
CA ASN A 337 -33.29 -15.24 -15.65
C ASN A 337 -32.07 -15.08 -14.72
N TYR A 338 -31.30 -14.02 -14.92
CA TYR A 338 -30.09 -13.64 -14.16
C TYR A 338 -28.96 -14.68 -14.22
N THR A 339 -28.95 -15.51 -15.26
CA THR A 339 -27.90 -16.53 -15.47
C THR A 339 -26.60 -15.90 -15.97
N TRP A 340 -26.70 -14.87 -16.82
CA TRP A 340 -25.53 -14.28 -17.48
C TRP A 340 -24.88 -13.15 -16.69
N TRP A 341 -25.69 -12.29 -16.08
CA TRP A 341 -25.27 -11.24 -15.15
C TRP A 341 -26.38 -10.95 -14.15
N ALA A 342 -26.04 -10.24 -13.07
CA ALA A 342 -26.95 -9.98 -11.96
C ALA A 342 -28.15 -9.09 -12.32
N GLY A 343 -28.04 -8.28 -13.39
CA GLY A 343 -29.13 -7.48 -13.95
C GLY A 343 -29.35 -6.12 -13.30
N TYR A 344 -28.37 -5.65 -12.52
CA TYR A 344 -28.39 -4.36 -11.84
C TYR A 344 -27.02 -3.70 -11.81
#